data_AF-A0A7S3SSG4-F1
#
_entry.id   AF-A0A7S3SSG4-F1
#
_cell.length_a   1.000
_cell.length_b   1.000
_cell.length_c   1.000
_cell.angle_alpha   90.00
_cell.angle_beta   90.00
_cell.angle_gamma   90.00
#
_symmetry.space_group_name_H-M   'P 1'
#
loop_
_entity.id
_entity.type
_entity.pdbx_description
1 polymer ?
#
loop_
_entity_poly.entity_id
_entity_poly.type
_entity_poly.pdbx_seq_one_letter_code
_entity_poly.pdbx_strand_id
1 'polypeptide(L)'
;AAEGAEEEVGDGGEAEADDAERLATLATLGRSRAAEACGLLGAALRETGSRWRAIATHVSERLGGGGGEALSAAETSKLASLFEELVLLLDLSRHLLTDAAEGGDTPEVPLDIAAASDAAGGGAAPHPAIGLVEAALGELQPQLQVLAAAGDPRVGPFAPLLSPLVGEGFLELGAALARVYLMPDESAAAVLCPPLLAAWGRDTAGGAALLQTLAEAAAVYALRWRGEERLALLGCGVLAA
;
A
#
# COMPACT_ATOMS: atom_id res chain seq x y z
N ALA A 1 -50.87 -0.61 -19.13
CA ALA A 1 -49.94 -1.63 -19.64
C ALA A 1 -48.56 -1.02 -19.53
N ALA A 2 -47.73 -1.58 -18.66
CA ALA A 2 -46.39 -1.12 -18.37
C ALA A 2 -45.42 -2.02 -19.14
N GLU A 3 -44.65 -1.42 -20.05
CA GLU A 3 -43.39 -1.94 -20.57
C GLU A 3 -42.33 -1.12 -19.81
N GLY A 4 -41.42 -1.68 -19.01
CA GLY A 4 -40.54 -2.80 -19.32
C GLY A 4 -39.14 -2.24 -19.50
N ALA A 5 -38.60 -1.59 -18.46
CA ALA A 5 -37.21 -1.13 -18.44
C ALA A 5 -36.38 -2.29 -17.89
N GLU A 6 -35.69 -3.00 -18.79
CA GLU A 6 -34.66 -3.95 -18.43
C GLU A 6 -33.43 -3.15 -17.98
N GLU A 7 -33.11 -3.22 -16.69
CA GLU A 7 -31.84 -2.74 -16.13
C GLU A 7 -30.71 -3.63 -16.65
N GLU A 8 -29.83 -3.09 -17.51
CA GLU A 8 -28.52 -3.67 -17.78
C GLU A 8 -27.71 -3.64 -16.46
N VAL A 9 -27.64 -4.79 -15.80
CA VAL A 9 -26.70 -5.02 -14.69
C VAL A 9 -25.31 -5.13 -15.31
N GLY A 10 -24.49 -4.09 -15.09
CA GLY A 10 -23.22 -3.88 -15.75
C GLY A 10 -22.16 -4.97 -15.48
N ASP A 11 -21.45 -5.25 -16.57
CA ASP A 11 -20.24 -6.05 -16.79
C ASP A 11 -18.99 -5.60 -15.99
N GLY A 12 -19.16 -5.18 -14.72
CA GLY A 12 -18.07 -4.64 -13.90
C GLY A 12 -17.11 -5.71 -13.36
N GLY A 13 -17.60 -6.93 -13.17
CA GLY A 13 -16.82 -8.02 -12.56
C GLY A 13 -15.79 -8.65 -13.49
N GLU A 14 -16.02 -8.67 -14.81
CA GLU A 14 -15.08 -9.24 -15.77
C GLU A 14 -13.85 -8.33 -15.95
N ALA A 15 -14.05 -7.01 -15.98
CA ALA A 15 -12.96 -6.04 -16.09
C ALA A 15 -12.01 -6.04 -14.87
N GLU A 16 -12.55 -6.14 -13.65
CA GLU A 16 -11.72 -6.20 -12.43
C GLU A 16 -10.92 -7.52 -12.34
N ALA A 17 -11.50 -8.63 -12.80
CA ALA A 17 -10.83 -9.93 -12.85
C ALA A 17 -9.67 -9.92 -13.88
N ASP A 18 -9.90 -9.33 -15.05
CA ASP A 18 -8.88 -9.14 -16.10
C ASP A 18 -7.70 -8.30 -15.59
N ASP A 19 -7.96 -7.24 -14.83
CA ASP A 19 -6.91 -6.38 -14.30
C ASP A 19 -6.11 -7.06 -13.19
N ALA A 20 -6.76 -7.84 -12.32
CA ALA A 20 -6.06 -8.65 -11.32
C ALA A 20 -5.15 -9.70 -11.97
N GLU A 21 -5.59 -10.36 -13.05
CA GLU A 21 -4.78 -11.32 -13.80
C GLU A 21 -3.57 -10.64 -14.48
N ARG A 22 -3.77 -9.46 -15.06
CA ARG A 22 -2.69 -8.66 -15.65
C ARG A 22 -1.65 -8.27 -14.61
N LEU A 23 -2.09 -7.80 -13.44
CA LEU A 23 -1.20 -7.44 -12.33
C LEU A 23 -0.41 -8.64 -11.82
N ALA A 24 -1.05 -9.80 -11.65
CA ALA A 24 -0.38 -11.05 -11.27
C ALA A 24 0.65 -11.50 -12.32
N THR A 25 0.33 -11.36 -13.61
CA THR A 25 1.25 -11.67 -14.71
C THR A 25 2.46 -10.74 -14.72
N LEU A 26 2.23 -9.43 -14.58
CA LEU A 26 3.30 -8.43 -14.51
C LEU A 26 4.18 -8.65 -13.28
N ALA A 27 3.60 -8.99 -12.14
CA ALA A 27 4.33 -9.33 -10.93
C ALA A 27 5.20 -10.57 -11.12
N THR A 28 4.67 -11.63 -11.74
CA THR A 28 5.44 -12.84 -12.06
C THR A 28 6.63 -12.53 -12.95
N LEU A 29 6.44 -11.70 -13.99
CA LEU A 29 7.54 -11.20 -14.82
C LEU A 29 8.52 -10.35 -14.01
N GLY A 30 8.02 -9.48 -13.13
CA GLY A 30 8.83 -8.63 -12.25
C GLY A 30 9.69 -9.44 -11.29
N ARG A 31 9.19 -10.55 -10.75
CA ARG A 31 9.92 -11.45 -9.85
C ARG A 31 11.15 -12.08 -10.51
N SER A 32 11.09 -12.38 -11.80
CA SER A 32 12.27 -12.85 -12.56
C SER A 32 13.42 -11.84 -12.57
N ARG A 33 13.12 -10.56 -12.29
CA ARG A 33 14.08 -9.46 -12.13
C ARG A 33 13.80 -8.69 -10.84
N ALA A 34 13.56 -9.42 -9.75
CA ALA A 34 13.08 -8.88 -8.47
C ALA A 34 13.84 -7.64 -7.99
N ALA A 35 15.18 -7.65 -8.07
CA ALA A 35 16.00 -6.52 -7.63
C ALA A 35 15.70 -5.23 -8.41
N GLU A 36 15.59 -5.33 -9.73
CA GLU A 36 15.29 -4.19 -10.59
C GLU A 36 13.83 -3.74 -10.44
N ALA A 37 12.90 -4.69 -10.39
CA ALA A 37 11.48 -4.41 -10.22
C ALA A 37 11.20 -3.70 -8.88
N CYS A 38 11.77 -4.20 -7.77
CA CYS A 38 11.68 -3.55 -6.47
C CYS A 38 12.32 -2.16 -6.48
N GLY A 39 13.48 -2.02 -7.12
CA GLY A 39 14.16 -0.74 -7.25
C GLY A 39 13.34 0.31 -8.01
N LEU A 40 12.73 -0.08 -9.13
CA LEU A 40 11.87 0.78 -9.94
C LEU A 40 10.59 1.18 -9.19
N LEU A 41 9.87 0.21 -8.62
CA LEU A 41 8.66 0.48 -7.84
C LEU A 41 8.95 1.34 -6.62
N GLY A 42 10.04 1.07 -5.89
CA GLY A 42 10.45 1.86 -4.74
C GLY A 42 10.87 3.28 -5.12
N ALA A 43 11.43 3.50 -6.31
CA ALA A 43 11.69 4.84 -6.84
C ALA A 43 10.39 5.57 -7.20
N ALA A 44 9.47 4.89 -7.90
CA ALA A 44 8.18 5.44 -8.31
C ALA A 44 7.29 5.80 -7.11
N LEU A 45 7.26 4.97 -6.06
CA LEU A 45 6.54 5.27 -4.82
C LEU A 45 7.07 6.55 -4.16
N ARG A 46 8.39 6.67 -4.02
CA ARG A 46 9.03 7.87 -3.44
C ARG A 46 8.77 9.13 -4.27
N GLU A 47 8.84 9.01 -5.60
CA GLU A 47 8.53 10.13 -6.50
C GLU A 47 7.05 10.56 -6.36
N THR A 48 6.13 9.60 -6.41
CA THR A 48 4.68 9.84 -6.25
C THR A 48 4.36 10.46 -4.90
N GLY A 49 4.93 9.93 -3.83
CA GLY A 49 4.77 10.45 -2.49
C GLY A 49 5.40 11.84 -2.28
N SER A 50 6.51 12.14 -2.97
CA SER A 50 7.08 13.50 -2.99
C SER A 50 6.15 14.50 -3.68
N ARG A 51 5.51 14.10 -4.80
CA ARG A 51 4.52 14.91 -5.53
C ARG A 51 3.27 15.15 -4.67
N TRP A 52 2.78 14.12 -3.98
CA TRP A 52 1.66 14.25 -3.04
C TRP A 52 2.01 15.20 -1.88
N ARG A 53 3.17 15.05 -1.24
CA ARG A 53 3.62 15.95 -0.17
C ARG A 53 3.72 17.40 -0.64
N ALA A 54 4.22 17.63 -1.85
CA ALA A 54 4.28 18.98 -2.42
C ALA A 54 2.88 19.61 -2.57
N ILE A 55 1.88 18.83 -3.01
CA ILE A 55 0.48 19.29 -3.08
C ILE A 55 -0.08 19.53 -1.68
N ALA A 56 0.12 18.59 -0.75
CA ALA A 56 -0.35 18.73 0.62
C ALA A 56 0.22 20.00 1.28
N THR A 57 1.53 20.26 1.14
CA THR A 57 2.17 21.49 1.64
C THR A 57 1.58 22.74 0.98
N HIS A 58 1.44 22.74 -0.36
CA HIS A 58 0.86 23.87 -1.08
C HIS A 58 -0.56 24.21 -0.60
N VAL A 59 -1.37 23.18 -0.39
CA VAL A 59 -2.74 23.32 0.11
C VAL A 59 -2.71 23.81 1.56
N SER A 60 -1.85 23.25 2.42
CA SER A 60 -1.63 23.71 3.79
C SER A 60 -1.36 25.21 3.89
N GLU A 61 -0.47 25.72 3.04
CA GLU A 61 -0.06 27.13 3.03
C GLU A 61 -1.22 28.05 2.64
N ARG A 62 -2.04 27.65 1.65
CA ARG A 62 -3.22 28.42 1.22
C ARG A 62 -4.27 28.52 2.33
N LEU A 63 -4.52 27.41 3.01
CA LEU A 63 -5.60 27.30 3.99
C LEU A 63 -5.21 27.92 5.35
N GLY A 64 -3.94 27.87 5.72
CA GLY A 64 -3.40 28.60 6.89
C GLY A 64 -3.49 30.13 6.77
N GLY A 65 -3.72 30.66 5.56
CA GLY A 65 -3.88 32.09 5.29
C GLY A 65 -5.29 32.67 5.54
N GLY A 66 -6.25 31.88 6.05
CA GLY A 66 -7.60 32.35 6.37
C GLY A 66 -8.57 32.44 5.18
N GLY A 67 -8.12 32.12 3.97
CA GLY A 67 -8.96 31.93 2.80
C GLY A 67 -9.21 30.45 2.57
N GLY A 68 -10.37 29.95 2.99
CA GLY A 68 -10.83 28.58 2.68
C GLY A 68 -11.20 28.42 1.20
N GLU A 69 -10.27 28.68 0.29
CA GLU A 69 -10.48 28.43 -1.13
C GLU A 69 -10.41 26.93 -1.40
N ALA A 70 -11.45 26.42 -2.06
CA ALA A 70 -11.45 25.05 -2.59
C ALA A 70 -10.33 24.88 -3.63
N LEU A 71 -9.85 23.64 -3.77
CA LEU A 71 -8.93 23.28 -4.84
C LEU A 71 -9.52 23.65 -6.20
N SER A 72 -8.67 24.14 -7.10
CA SER A 72 -9.06 24.30 -8.49
C SER A 72 -9.37 22.93 -9.12
N ALA A 73 -10.14 22.94 -10.21
CA ALA A 73 -10.42 21.73 -10.97
C ALA A 73 -9.12 21.04 -11.47
N ALA A 74 -8.10 21.84 -11.82
CA ALA A 74 -6.80 21.33 -12.26
C ALA A 74 -6.04 20.63 -11.12
N GLU A 75 -6.04 21.21 -9.92
CA GLU A 75 -5.43 20.60 -8.73
C GLU A 75 -6.16 19.30 -8.33
N THR A 76 -7.49 19.31 -8.40
CA THR A 76 -8.33 18.14 -8.11
C THR A 76 -8.04 16.99 -9.10
N SER A 77 -7.97 17.30 -10.40
CA SER A 77 -7.64 16.31 -11.43
C SER A 77 -6.22 15.77 -11.26
N LYS A 78 -5.24 16.64 -10.97
CA LYS A 78 -3.86 16.22 -10.72
C LYS A 78 -3.76 15.29 -9.50
N LEU A 79 -4.54 15.57 -8.47
CA LEU A 79 -4.57 14.74 -7.28
C LEU A 79 -5.22 13.38 -7.54
N ALA A 80 -6.33 13.35 -8.29
CA ALA A 80 -6.97 12.10 -8.69
C ALA A 80 -6.00 11.19 -9.46
N SER A 81 -5.28 11.73 -10.45
CA SER A 81 -4.27 10.96 -11.18
C SER A 81 -3.11 10.47 -10.30
N LEU A 82 -2.71 11.24 -9.29
CA LEU A 82 -1.69 10.79 -8.33
C LEU A 82 -2.20 9.66 -7.44
N PHE A 83 -3.48 9.65 -7.08
CA PHE A 83 -4.07 8.55 -6.31
C PHE A 83 -4.22 7.29 -7.15
N GLU A 84 -4.66 7.41 -8.39
CA GLU A 84 -4.69 6.30 -9.33
C GLU A 84 -3.29 5.69 -9.50
N GLU A 85 -2.27 6.53 -9.73
CA GLU A 85 -0.89 6.08 -9.82
C GLU A 85 -0.41 5.39 -8.53
N LEU A 86 -0.71 5.96 -7.37
CA LEU A 86 -0.33 5.39 -6.09
C LEU A 86 -1.01 4.03 -5.83
N VAL A 87 -2.30 3.90 -6.12
CA VAL A 87 -3.03 2.63 -5.99
C VAL A 87 -2.40 1.56 -6.88
N LEU A 88 -2.14 1.87 -8.15
CA LEU A 88 -1.48 0.94 -9.07
C LEU A 88 -0.08 0.51 -8.59
N LEU A 89 0.69 1.44 -8.03
CA LEU A 89 2.01 1.13 -7.48
C LEU A 89 1.91 0.23 -6.24
N LEU A 90 0.91 0.43 -5.37
CA LEU A 90 0.67 -0.40 -4.20
C LEU A 90 0.23 -1.82 -4.61
N ASP A 91 -0.69 -1.92 -5.58
CA ASP A 91 -1.18 -3.21 -6.09
C ASP A 91 -0.06 -4.01 -6.77
N LEU A 92 0.71 -3.37 -7.66
CA LEU A 92 1.88 -3.99 -8.28
C LEU A 92 2.91 -4.44 -7.23
N SER A 93 3.15 -3.62 -6.20
CA SER A 93 4.07 -3.97 -5.11
C SER A 93 3.55 -5.17 -4.31
N ARG A 94 2.25 -5.21 -4.01
CA ARG A 94 1.61 -6.33 -3.33
C ARG A 94 1.75 -7.63 -4.12
N HIS A 95 1.39 -7.61 -5.40
CA HIS A 95 1.50 -8.80 -6.25
C HIS A 95 2.96 -9.21 -6.47
N LEU A 96 3.89 -8.26 -6.57
CA LEU A 96 5.32 -8.57 -6.70
C LEU A 96 5.84 -9.29 -5.45
N LEU A 97 5.49 -8.79 -4.26
CA LEU A 97 6.03 -9.25 -2.98
C LEU A 97 5.30 -10.48 -2.41
N THR A 98 4.04 -10.72 -2.78
CA THR A 98 3.22 -11.75 -2.15
C THR A 98 2.46 -12.57 -3.16
N ASP A 99 2.24 -13.84 -2.85
CA ASP A 99 1.31 -14.70 -3.57
C ASP A 99 -0.10 -14.60 -2.96
N ALA A 100 -1.11 -14.81 -3.81
CA ALA A 100 -2.45 -15.02 -3.32
C ALA A 100 -2.46 -16.31 -2.47
N ALA A 101 -2.81 -16.19 -1.19
CA ALA A 101 -2.91 -17.34 -0.32
C ALA A 101 -4.09 -18.22 -0.78
N GLU A 102 -3.79 -19.29 -1.51
CA GLU A 102 -4.78 -20.31 -1.84
C GLU A 102 -4.86 -21.32 -0.70
N GLY A 103 -6.05 -21.52 -0.12
CA GLY A 103 -6.32 -22.74 0.67
C GLY A 103 -5.99 -22.74 2.17
N GLY A 104 -5.82 -21.60 2.82
CA GLY A 104 -5.69 -21.54 4.29
C GLY A 104 -4.31 -21.93 4.85
N ASP A 105 -3.34 -22.18 3.97
CA ASP A 105 -1.94 -22.31 4.34
C ASP A 105 -1.33 -20.94 4.68
N THR A 106 -0.34 -20.93 5.58
CA THR A 106 0.42 -19.72 5.90
C THR A 106 1.17 -19.26 4.66
N PRO A 107 0.94 -18.02 4.17
CA PRO A 107 1.59 -17.57 2.94
C PRO A 107 3.09 -17.33 3.17
N GLU A 108 3.90 -17.78 2.22
CA GLU A 108 5.35 -17.68 2.29
C GLU A 108 5.89 -16.58 1.37
N VAL A 109 7.15 -16.18 1.60
CA VAL A 109 7.85 -15.26 0.71
C VAL A 109 8.05 -15.96 -0.64
N PRO A 110 7.67 -15.35 -1.79
CA PRO A 110 7.89 -15.95 -3.10
C PRO A 110 9.38 -16.27 -3.31
N LEU A 111 9.69 -17.46 -3.81
CA LEU A 111 11.07 -17.97 -3.92
C LEU A 111 11.99 -17.04 -4.72
N ASP A 112 11.48 -16.44 -5.79
CA ASP A 112 12.23 -15.48 -6.61
C ASP A 112 12.58 -14.21 -5.84
N ILE A 113 11.69 -13.78 -4.93
CA ILE A 113 11.95 -12.65 -4.03
C ILE A 113 12.99 -13.06 -2.99
N ALA A 114 12.84 -14.23 -2.36
CA ALA A 114 13.80 -14.72 -1.38
C ALA A 114 15.22 -14.85 -1.96
N ALA A 115 15.34 -15.36 -3.19
CA ALA A 115 16.61 -15.55 -3.90
C ALA A 115 17.23 -14.24 -4.44
N ALA A 116 16.47 -13.14 -4.45
CA ALA A 116 16.96 -11.86 -4.97
C ALA A 116 18.14 -11.28 -4.17
N SER A 117 18.33 -11.75 -2.93
CA SER A 117 19.49 -11.41 -2.10
C SER A 117 20.83 -11.89 -2.68
N ASP A 118 20.84 -13.07 -3.30
CA ASP A 118 22.08 -13.74 -3.70
C ASP A 118 22.62 -13.22 -5.03
N ALA A 119 21.71 -12.74 -5.90
CA ALA A 119 22.05 -12.18 -7.21
C ALA A 119 22.74 -10.80 -7.11
N ALA A 120 22.62 -10.10 -5.99
CA ALA A 120 23.24 -8.78 -5.76
C ALA A 120 24.75 -8.85 -5.43
N GLY A 121 25.37 -10.03 -5.51
CA GLY A 121 26.82 -10.20 -5.48
C GLY A 121 27.43 -9.93 -4.11
N GLY A 122 27.05 -10.69 -3.09
CA GLY A 122 27.80 -10.87 -1.82
C GLY A 122 28.12 -9.60 -1.00
N GLY A 123 27.65 -8.43 -1.41
CA GLY A 123 27.84 -7.16 -0.73
C GLY A 123 26.71 -6.88 0.25
N ALA A 124 27.00 -6.02 1.23
CA ALA A 124 26.10 -5.57 2.29
C ALA A 124 24.90 -4.71 1.81
N ALA A 125 24.48 -4.84 0.56
CA ALA A 125 23.31 -4.15 0.04
C ALA A 125 22.04 -4.72 0.70
N PRO A 126 21.10 -3.87 1.14
CA PRO A 126 19.85 -4.33 1.73
C PRO A 126 19.04 -5.11 0.69
N HIS A 127 18.33 -6.14 1.15
CA HIS A 127 17.47 -6.95 0.29
C HIS A 127 16.47 -6.07 -0.46
N PRO A 128 16.24 -6.28 -1.78
CA PRO A 128 15.41 -5.38 -2.58
C PRO A 128 13.97 -5.24 -2.07
N ALA A 129 13.38 -6.33 -1.55
CA ALA A 129 12.05 -6.28 -0.93
C ALA A 129 12.00 -5.37 0.31
N ILE A 130 13.09 -5.28 1.09
CA ILE A 130 13.17 -4.36 2.25
C ILE A 130 13.01 -2.92 1.78
N GLY A 131 13.78 -2.53 0.76
CA GLY A 131 13.71 -1.17 0.22
C GLY A 131 12.34 -0.82 -0.37
N LEU A 132 11.66 -1.78 -0.99
CA LEU A 132 10.30 -1.57 -1.52
C LEU A 132 9.27 -1.39 -0.40
N VAL A 133 9.31 -2.26 0.63
CA VAL A 133 8.40 -2.14 1.78
C VAL A 133 8.65 -0.83 2.54
N GLU A 134 9.91 -0.46 2.78
CA GLU A 134 10.27 0.81 3.40
C GLU A 134 9.78 2.00 2.58
N ALA A 135 9.86 1.95 1.24
CA ALA A 135 9.32 3.00 0.39
C ALA A 135 7.79 3.10 0.53
N ALA A 136 7.06 1.99 0.53
CA ALA A 136 5.61 1.98 0.71
C ALA A 136 5.21 2.53 2.09
N LEU A 137 5.81 2.04 3.17
CA LEU A 137 5.55 2.51 4.54
C LEU A 137 5.95 3.99 4.74
N GLY A 138 7.04 4.41 4.10
CA GLY A 138 7.52 5.79 4.13
C GLY A 138 6.54 6.78 3.52
N GLU A 139 5.71 6.36 2.56
CA GLU A 139 4.63 7.18 2.01
C GLU A 139 3.29 7.03 2.74
N LEU A 140 3.09 5.92 3.46
CA LEU A 140 1.93 5.74 4.34
C LEU A 140 1.99 6.68 5.55
N GLN A 141 3.14 6.79 6.23
CA GLN A 141 3.24 7.53 7.50
C GLN A 141 2.82 9.01 7.39
N PRO A 142 3.24 9.79 6.37
CA PRO A 142 2.77 11.16 6.18
C PRO A 142 1.24 11.25 5.99
N GLN A 143 0.64 10.27 5.33
CA GLN A 143 -0.81 10.22 5.13
C GLN A 143 -1.53 9.94 6.46
N LEU A 144 -1.03 9.00 7.26
CA LEU A 144 -1.55 8.76 8.61
C LEU A 144 -1.47 10.00 9.49
N GLN A 145 -0.37 10.76 9.41
CA GLN A 145 -0.23 12.01 10.15
C GLN A 145 -1.27 13.05 9.72
N VAL A 146 -1.49 13.22 8.41
CA VAL A 146 -2.53 14.12 7.89
C VAL A 146 -3.93 13.65 8.33
N LEU A 147 -4.19 12.34 8.29
CA LEU A 147 -5.48 11.75 8.69
C LEU A 147 -5.77 11.87 10.18
N ALA A 148 -4.78 11.59 11.02
CA ALA A 148 -4.87 11.73 12.48
C ALA A 148 -5.07 13.21 12.86
N ALA A 149 -4.38 14.13 12.18
CA ALA A 149 -4.56 15.56 12.36
C ALA A 149 -5.95 16.05 11.88
N ALA A 150 -6.58 15.40 10.90
CA ALA A 150 -7.91 15.76 10.38
C ALA A 150 -9.08 15.53 11.36
N GLY A 151 -8.82 14.97 12.55
CA GLY A 151 -9.74 15.00 13.70
C GLY A 151 -9.78 16.36 14.42
N ASP A 152 -8.83 17.27 14.13
CA ASP A 152 -8.85 18.66 14.55
C ASP A 152 -9.70 19.49 13.55
N PRO A 153 -10.73 20.22 14.00
CA PRO A 153 -11.52 21.11 13.14
C PRO A 153 -10.68 22.18 12.42
N ARG A 154 -9.44 22.44 12.83
CA ARG A 154 -8.47 23.32 12.13
C ARG A 154 -7.83 22.70 10.90
N VAL A 155 -7.89 21.37 10.75
CA VAL A 155 -7.37 20.58 9.61
C VAL A 155 -8.52 20.11 8.70
N GLY A 156 -9.72 20.67 8.91
CA GLY A 156 -10.91 20.57 8.06
C GLY A 156 -10.73 20.66 6.53
N PRO A 157 -9.64 21.22 5.95
CA PRO A 157 -9.48 21.26 4.50
C PRO A 157 -8.61 20.17 3.85
N PHE A 158 -7.99 19.24 4.60
CA PHE A 158 -7.21 18.13 4.00
C PHE A 158 -8.03 16.86 3.76
N ALA A 159 -9.23 16.78 4.35
CA ALA A 159 -10.18 15.70 4.12
C ALA A 159 -10.44 15.37 2.63
N PRO A 160 -10.60 16.37 1.74
CA PRO A 160 -10.82 16.12 0.31
C PRO A 160 -9.52 15.72 -0.41
N LEU A 161 -8.37 15.88 0.23
CA LEU A 161 -7.06 15.49 -0.29
C LEU A 161 -6.69 14.04 0.03
N LEU A 162 -7.65 13.22 0.43
CA LEU A 162 -7.41 11.85 0.84
C LEU A 162 -8.46 10.98 0.14
N SER A 163 -7.99 9.89 -0.47
CA SER A 163 -8.86 8.95 -1.18
C SER A 163 -9.06 7.68 -0.34
N PRO A 164 -10.31 7.22 -0.13
CA PRO A 164 -10.55 5.92 0.51
C PRO A 164 -9.87 4.79 -0.26
N LEU A 165 -9.81 4.85 -1.61
CA LEU A 165 -9.15 3.85 -2.44
C LEU A 165 -7.65 3.71 -2.16
N VAL A 166 -6.98 4.84 -1.87
CA VAL A 166 -5.57 4.80 -1.47
C VAL A 166 -5.42 4.12 -0.11
N GLY A 167 -6.33 4.40 0.82
CA GLY A 167 -6.39 3.71 2.11
C GLY A 167 -6.60 2.20 1.95
N GLU A 168 -7.49 1.79 1.04
CA GLU A 168 -7.69 0.38 0.70
C GLU A 168 -6.41 -0.24 0.18
N GLY A 169 -5.73 0.38 -0.78
CA GLY A 169 -4.46 -0.12 -1.33
C GLY A 169 -3.37 -0.30 -0.25
N PHE A 170 -3.25 0.66 0.69
CA PHE A 170 -2.30 0.51 1.79
C PHE A 170 -2.69 -0.59 2.78
N LEU A 171 -3.97 -0.74 3.09
CA LEU A 171 -4.43 -1.81 3.99
C LEU A 171 -4.32 -3.19 3.33
N GLU A 172 -4.59 -3.30 2.03
CA GLU A 172 -4.42 -4.54 1.27
C GLU A 172 -2.94 -4.94 1.17
N LEU A 173 -2.05 -4.01 0.85
CA LEU A 173 -0.61 -4.24 0.90
C LEU A 173 -0.19 -4.59 2.33
N GLY A 174 -0.66 -3.84 3.33
CA GLY A 174 -0.33 -4.05 4.73
C GLY A 174 -0.74 -5.42 5.25
N ALA A 175 -1.93 -5.89 4.89
CA ALA A 175 -2.41 -7.23 5.24
C ALA A 175 -1.56 -8.31 4.58
N ALA A 176 -1.21 -8.13 3.31
CA ALA A 176 -0.33 -9.06 2.59
C ALA A 176 1.06 -9.11 3.25
N LEU A 177 1.62 -7.95 3.61
CA LEU A 177 2.91 -7.86 4.30
C LEU A 177 2.87 -8.48 5.69
N ALA A 178 1.81 -8.26 6.47
CA ALA A 178 1.66 -8.87 7.78
C ALA A 178 1.68 -10.40 7.69
N ARG A 179 0.96 -10.99 6.73
CA ARG A 179 0.88 -12.44 6.61
C ARG A 179 2.19 -13.09 6.16
N VAL A 180 2.97 -12.41 5.33
CA VAL A 180 4.16 -13.00 4.67
C VAL A 180 5.48 -12.62 5.36
N TYR A 181 5.58 -11.38 5.83
CA TYR A 181 6.85 -10.78 6.25
C TYR A 181 6.91 -10.38 7.71
N LEU A 182 5.77 -10.27 8.42
CA LEU A 182 5.78 -9.92 9.83
C LEU A 182 6.02 -11.18 10.67
N MET A 183 7.16 -11.22 11.36
CA MET A 183 7.55 -12.35 12.21
C MET A 183 7.54 -13.69 11.43
N PRO A 184 8.24 -13.78 10.28
CA PRO A 184 8.22 -14.99 9.46
C PRO A 184 8.78 -16.17 10.27
N ASP A 185 8.33 -17.38 9.94
CA ASP A 185 8.83 -18.60 10.59
C ASP A 185 10.35 -18.67 10.47
N GLU A 186 11.03 -18.60 11.62
CA GLU A 186 12.49 -18.61 11.69
C GLU A 186 13.11 -19.86 11.05
N SER A 187 12.42 -21.00 11.11
CA SER A 187 12.92 -22.27 10.56
C SER A 187 12.92 -22.28 9.03
N ALA A 188 11.95 -21.63 8.39
CA ALA A 188 11.87 -21.47 6.94
C ALA A 188 12.69 -20.27 6.45
N ALA A 189 12.55 -19.12 7.11
CA ALA A 189 13.15 -17.86 6.69
C ALA A 189 14.67 -17.79 6.92
N ALA A 190 15.21 -18.44 7.96
CA ALA A 190 16.66 -18.46 8.20
C ALA A 190 17.44 -19.20 7.10
N VAL A 191 16.78 -20.09 6.35
CA VAL A 191 17.38 -20.82 5.25
C VAL A 191 17.15 -20.10 3.92
N LEU A 192 15.95 -19.54 3.72
CA LEU A 192 15.55 -18.97 2.43
C LEU A 192 15.94 -17.50 2.25
N CYS A 193 15.89 -16.69 3.30
CA CYS A 193 16.22 -15.26 3.19
C CYS A 193 16.60 -14.61 4.55
N PRO A 194 17.83 -14.86 5.06
CA PRO A 194 18.30 -14.29 6.33
C PRO A 194 18.15 -12.77 6.47
N PRO A 195 18.32 -11.93 5.41
CA PRO A 195 18.13 -10.49 5.53
C PRO A 195 16.70 -10.07 5.89
N LEU A 196 15.69 -10.78 5.38
CA LEU A 196 14.28 -10.50 5.70
C LEU A 196 13.98 -10.84 7.15
N LEU A 197 14.51 -11.96 7.64
CA LEU A 197 14.38 -12.32 9.06
C LEU A 197 15.09 -11.29 9.96
N ALA A 198 16.25 -10.78 9.55
CA ALA A 198 16.96 -9.72 10.29
C ALA A 198 16.20 -8.38 10.29
N ALA A 199 15.43 -8.10 9.24
CA ALA A 199 14.62 -6.89 9.14
C ALA A 199 13.32 -6.98 9.95
N TRP A 200 12.56 -8.07 9.81
CA TRP A 200 11.17 -8.17 10.28
C TRP A 200 10.86 -9.41 11.13
N GLY A 201 11.90 -10.07 11.67
CA GLY A 201 11.76 -11.12 12.67
C GLY A 201 11.09 -10.66 13.97
N ARG A 202 10.71 -11.63 14.81
CA ARG A 202 9.95 -11.43 16.05
C ARG A 202 10.55 -10.38 16.99
N ASP A 203 11.87 -10.42 17.17
CA ASP A 203 12.59 -9.59 18.13
C ASP A 203 13.36 -8.45 17.45
N THR A 204 12.95 -8.04 16.24
CA THR A 204 13.59 -6.95 15.50
C THR A 204 12.84 -5.64 15.67
N ALA A 205 13.58 -4.53 15.65
CA ALA A 205 12.97 -3.19 15.65
C ALA A 205 12.11 -2.95 14.41
N GLY A 206 12.48 -3.52 13.26
CA GLY A 206 11.72 -3.42 12.03
C GLY A 206 10.39 -4.17 12.10
N GLY A 207 10.34 -5.36 12.70
CA GLY A 207 9.10 -6.11 12.92
C GLY A 207 8.14 -5.34 13.82
N ALA A 208 8.65 -4.80 14.93
CA ALA A 208 7.87 -3.94 15.83
C ALA A 208 7.34 -2.67 15.14
N ALA A 209 8.17 -2.01 14.32
CA ALA A 209 7.78 -0.82 13.57
C ALA A 209 6.70 -1.13 12.51
N LEU A 210 6.86 -2.23 11.76
CA LEU A 210 5.87 -2.69 10.78
C LEU A 210 4.52 -2.94 11.47
N LEU A 211 4.50 -3.72 12.55
CA LEU A 211 3.28 -3.99 13.32
C LEU A 211 2.63 -2.68 13.82
N GLN A 212 3.43 -1.76 14.36
CA GLN A 212 2.92 -0.48 14.85
C GLN A 212 2.29 0.35 13.74
N THR A 213 2.97 0.51 12.60
CA THR A 213 2.46 1.29 11.46
C THR A 213 1.18 0.67 10.90
N LEU A 214 1.10 -0.66 10.81
CA LEU A 214 -0.10 -1.35 10.35
C LEU A 214 -1.28 -1.19 11.31
N ALA A 215 -1.04 -1.30 12.62
CA ALA A 215 -2.07 -1.08 13.63
C ALA A 215 -2.56 0.39 13.65
N GLU A 216 -1.63 1.35 13.52
CA GLU A 216 -1.95 2.78 13.40
C GLU A 216 -2.79 3.03 12.14
N ALA A 217 -2.40 2.46 11.00
CA ALA A 217 -3.14 2.58 9.75
C ALA A 217 -4.57 2.05 9.88
N ALA A 218 -4.73 0.81 10.35
CA ALA A 218 -6.06 0.20 10.54
C ALA A 218 -6.96 1.06 11.44
N ALA A 219 -6.42 1.58 12.55
CA ALA A 219 -7.17 2.44 13.46
C ALA A 219 -7.54 3.79 12.82
N VAL A 220 -6.58 4.48 12.19
CA VAL A 220 -6.78 5.81 11.61
C VAL A 220 -7.76 5.75 10.43
N TYR A 221 -7.62 4.78 9.53
CA TYR A 221 -8.53 4.61 8.39
C TYR A 221 -9.96 4.28 8.87
N ALA A 222 -10.13 3.35 9.81
CA ALA A 222 -11.44 3.01 10.36
C ALA A 222 -12.10 4.18 11.10
N LEU A 223 -11.32 5.00 11.80
CA LEU A 223 -11.84 6.18 12.49
C LEU A 223 -12.25 7.29 11.51
N ARG A 224 -11.55 7.43 10.39
CA ARG A 224 -11.77 8.51 9.43
C ARG A 224 -12.96 8.24 8.50
N TRP A 225 -13.06 7.04 7.96
CA TRP A 225 -14.08 6.66 6.98
C TRP A 225 -15.17 5.80 7.61
N ARG A 226 -15.81 6.35 8.66
CA ARG A 226 -16.94 5.69 9.33
C ARG A 226 -18.11 5.56 8.35
N GLY A 227 -18.30 4.35 7.81
CA GLY A 227 -19.32 4.06 6.81
C GLY A 227 -18.76 3.30 5.59
N GLU A 228 -17.45 3.31 5.38
CA GLU A 228 -16.80 2.51 4.34
C GLU A 228 -16.54 1.09 4.88
N GLU A 229 -17.49 0.18 4.66
CA GLU A 229 -17.42 -1.20 5.16
C GLU A 229 -16.16 -1.92 4.69
N ARG A 230 -15.72 -1.69 3.45
CA ARG A 230 -14.51 -2.30 2.88
C ARG A 230 -13.25 -1.90 3.66
N LEU A 231 -13.07 -0.61 3.94
CA LEU A 231 -11.93 -0.14 4.75
C LEU A 231 -11.94 -0.72 6.16
N ALA A 232 -13.12 -0.85 6.78
CA ALA A 232 -13.24 -1.48 8.10
C ALA A 232 -12.85 -2.97 8.06
N LEU A 233 -13.32 -3.72 7.06
CA LEU A 233 -12.99 -5.12 6.87
C LEU A 233 -11.49 -5.32 6.61
N LEU A 234 -10.90 -4.49 5.75
CA LEU A 234 -9.46 -4.52 5.47
C LEU A 234 -8.65 -4.19 6.73
N GLY A 235 -9.03 -3.18 7.50
CA GLY A 235 -8.40 -2.84 8.77
C GLY A 235 -8.46 -4.00 9.78
N CYS A 236 -9.62 -4.67 9.90
CA CYS A 236 -9.72 -5.89 10.70
C CYS A 236 -8.84 -7.02 10.16
N GLY A 237 -8.74 -7.17 8.83
CA GLY A 237 -7.90 -8.16 8.17
C GLY A 237 -6.40 -7.94 8.44
N VAL A 238 -5.95 -6.70 8.52
CA VAL A 238 -4.59 -6.32 8.92
C VAL A 238 -4.32 -6.71 10.39
N LEU A 239 -5.28 -6.43 11.29
CA LEU A 239 -5.13 -6.71 12.72
C LEU A 239 -5.27 -8.20 13.08
N ALA A 240 -5.89 -8.98 12.21
CA ALA A 240 -6.08 -10.43 12.38
C ALA A 240 -4.99 -11.27 11.69
N ALA A 241 -4.14 -10.65 10.87
CA ALA A 241 -2.97 -11.27 10.26
C ALA A 241 -1.83 -11.43 11.28
#